data_AF-A0A520DUR5-F1
#
_entry.id   AF-A0A520DUR5-F1
#
_cell.length_a   1.000
_cell.length_b   1.000
_cell.length_c   1.000
_cell.angle_alpha   90.00
_cell.angle_beta   90.00
_cell.angle_gamma   90.00
#
_symmetry.space_group_name_H-M   'P 1'
#
loop_
_entity.id
_entity.type
_entity.pdbx_description
1 polymer ?
#
loop_
_entity_poly.entity_id
_entity_poly.type
_entity_poly.pdbx_seq_one_letter_code
_entity_poly.pdbx_strand_id
1 'polypeptide(L)'
;MNRRKFLFLTGVTTGAVIIPASVYFVSGSVKKFAVLLIEKELSYLKLEPGSVIKYVDDYFKNSNDAVSRLKFKTMYYLNINWEKSNHLKELIKYYLLSTDFFINKMDESKVVRYLGQYSPYKSPVPNPFAYTLYPPATIKNP
;
A
#
# COMPACT_ATOMS: atom_id res chain seq x y z
N MET A 1 -0.57 53.89 -5.45
CA MET A 1 -0.66 52.42 -5.67
C MET A 1 -1.98 52.08 -6.35
N ASN A 2 -1.95 51.53 -7.57
CA ASN A 2 -3.16 51.26 -8.35
C ASN A 2 -3.88 50.01 -7.81
N ARG A 3 -5.12 50.18 -7.35
CA ARG A 3 -6.00 49.13 -6.75
C ARG A 3 -6.09 47.83 -7.57
N ARG A 4 -5.82 47.89 -8.89
CA ARG A 4 -5.82 46.73 -9.80
C ARG A 4 -4.61 45.80 -9.63
N LYS A 5 -3.46 46.31 -9.16
CA LYS A 5 -2.26 45.48 -8.93
C LYS A 5 -2.32 44.70 -7.61
N PHE A 6 -3.10 45.17 -6.65
CA PHE A 6 -3.27 44.51 -5.35
C PHE A 6 -4.14 43.24 -5.48
N LEU A 7 -5.22 43.29 -6.27
CA LEU A 7 -6.06 42.12 -6.55
C LEU A 7 -5.33 41.00 -7.31
N PHE A 8 -4.36 41.36 -8.15
CA PHE A 8 -3.52 40.37 -8.83
C PHE A 8 -2.56 39.67 -7.87
N LEU A 9 -2.06 40.38 -6.85
CA LEU A 9 -1.12 39.82 -5.87
C LEU A 9 -1.83 38.95 -4.81
N THR A 10 -3.08 39.27 -4.45
CA THR A 10 -3.88 38.48 -3.52
C THR A 10 -4.60 37.30 -4.21
N GLY A 11 -4.89 37.41 -5.51
CA GLY A 11 -5.46 36.32 -6.30
C GLY A 11 -4.52 35.14 -6.56
N VAL A 12 -3.20 35.38 -6.63
CA VAL A 12 -2.21 34.31 -6.86
C VAL A 12 -1.85 33.56 -5.57
N THR A 13 -1.96 34.18 -4.39
CA THR A 13 -1.73 33.49 -3.11
C THR A 13 -2.92 32.67 -2.61
N THR A 14 -4.15 33.01 -3.06
CA THR A 14 -5.35 32.20 -2.84
C THR A 14 -5.64 31.21 -3.99
N GLY A 15 -4.78 31.19 -5.00
CA GLY A 15 -4.76 30.22 -6.10
C GLY A 15 -4.10 28.88 -5.76
N ALA A 16 -3.86 28.58 -4.48
CA ALA A 16 -3.64 27.22 -4.02
C ALA A 16 -4.99 26.48 -4.13
N VAL A 17 -5.27 26.00 -5.34
CA VAL A 17 -6.36 25.14 -5.77
C VAL A 17 -7.23 24.62 -4.62
N ILE A 18 -8.30 25.34 -4.27
CA ILE A 18 -9.43 24.74 -3.57
C ILE A 18 -10.12 23.87 -4.61
N ILE A 19 -9.55 22.69 -4.86
CA ILE A 19 -10.26 21.62 -5.54
C ILE A 19 -11.49 21.38 -4.65
N PRO A 20 -12.72 21.58 -5.16
CA PRO A 20 -13.91 21.27 -4.39
C PRO A 20 -13.77 19.84 -3.90
N ALA A 21 -13.94 19.61 -2.60
CA ALA A 21 -13.78 18.28 -2.01
C ALA A 21 -14.57 17.23 -2.83
N SER A 22 -15.74 17.61 -3.37
CA SER A 22 -16.58 16.86 -4.32
C SER A 22 -15.86 16.25 -5.53
N VAL A 23 -14.84 16.90 -6.10
CA VAL A 23 -14.06 16.36 -7.24
C VAL A 23 -13.06 15.29 -6.79
N TYR A 24 -12.67 15.26 -5.51
CA TYR A 24 -11.90 14.14 -4.96
C TYR A 24 -12.72 12.85 -4.85
N PHE A 25 -14.06 12.91 -4.82
CA PHE A 25 -14.98 11.81 -4.50
C PHE A 25 -15.42 10.91 -5.67
N VAL A 26 -14.89 11.05 -6.89
CA VAL A 26 -15.30 10.15 -7.98
C VAL A 26 -14.62 8.77 -7.86
N SER A 27 -15.47 7.74 -7.80
CA SER A 27 -15.39 6.57 -6.92
C SER A 27 -14.81 5.28 -7.52
N GLY A 28 -14.02 5.34 -8.60
CA GLY A 28 -13.30 4.18 -9.14
C GLY A 28 -11.80 4.13 -8.82
N SER A 29 -11.22 5.24 -8.34
CA SER A 29 -9.76 5.48 -8.40
C SER A 29 -8.94 4.95 -7.22
N VAL A 30 -9.58 4.60 -6.11
CA VAL A 30 -8.86 4.31 -4.85
C VAL A 30 -8.05 3.03 -4.90
N LYS A 31 -8.62 1.97 -5.49
CA LYS A 31 -7.90 0.71 -5.71
C LYS A 31 -6.63 0.95 -6.52
N LYS A 32 -6.71 1.78 -7.55
CA LYS A 32 -5.56 2.19 -8.37
C LYS A 32 -4.48 2.87 -7.53
N PHE A 33 -4.84 3.77 -6.61
CA PHE A 33 -3.85 4.42 -5.73
C PHE A 33 -3.24 3.47 -4.72
N ALA A 34 -4.01 2.51 -4.18
CA ALA A 34 -3.48 1.47 -3.31
C ALA A 34 -2.46 0.59 -4.06
N VAL A 35 -2.76 0.19 -5.30
CA VAL A 35 -1.83 -0.53 -6.18
C VAL A 35 -0.54 0.28 -6.38
N LEU A 36 -0.66 1.54 -6.81
CA LEU A 36 0.49 2.41 -7.05
C LEU A 36 1.35 2.63 -5.79
N LEU A 37 0.72 2.76 -4.61
CA LEU A 37 1.44 2.88 -3.34
C LEU A 37 2.23 1.62 -3.01
N ILE A 38 1.61 0.43 -3.17
CA ILE A 38 2.30 -0.85 -2.93
C ILE A 38 3.45 -1.04 -3.93
N GLU A 39 3.22 -0.80 -5.23
CA GLU A 39 4.25 -0.92 -6.27
C GLU A 39 5.41 0.06 -6.08
N LYS A 40 5.12 1.28 -5.61
CA LYS A 40 6.14 2.28 -5.29
C LYS A 40 7.01 1.81 -4.12
N GLU A 41 6.38 1.39 -3.03
CA GLU A 41 7.07 1.01 -1.78
C GLU A 41 7.82 -0.33 -1.91
N LEU A 42 7.29 -1.27 -2.71
CA LEU A 42 7.88 -2.58 -2.96
C LEU A 42 8.60 -2.65 -4.32
N SER A 43 9.04 -1.50 -4.85
CA SER A 43 9.72 -1.41 -6.15
C SER A 43 11.04 -2.20 -6.23
N TYR A 44 11.62 -2.53 -5.07
CA TYR A 44 12.80 -3.37 -4.95
C TYR A 44 12.50 -4.87 -5.12
N LEU A 45 11.23 -5.30 -4.98
CA LEU A 45 10.80 -6.68 -5.15
C LEU A 45 10.31 -6.94 -6.58
N LYS A 46 10.57 -8.14 -7.09
CA LYS A 46 9.99 -8.59 -8.37
C LYS A 46 8.57 -9.08 -8.15
N LEU A 47 7.58 -8.19 -8.29
CA LEU A 47 6.18 -8.57 -8.12
C LEU A 47 5.63 -9.24 -9.38
N GLU A 48 4.88 -10.33 -9.22
CA GLU A 48 4.15 -10.94 -10.34
C GLU A 48 3.14 -9.95 -10.94
N PRO A 49 3.09 -9.77 -12.28
CA PRO A 49 2.14 -8.86 -12.91
C PRO A 49 0.69 -9.15 -12.48
N GLY A 50 0.01 -8.14 -11.93
CA GLY A 50 -1.38 -8.24 -11.48
C GLY A 50 -1.58 -8.88 -10.11
N SER A 51 -0.52 -9.30 -9.40
CA SER A 51 -0.62 -9.82 -8.02
C SER A 51 -1.15 -8.76 -7.05
N VAL A 52 -0.62 -7.54 -7.15
CA VAL A 52 -1.03 -6.38 -6.35
C VAL A 52 -2.48 -6.02 -6.60
N ILE A 53 -2.92 -6.08 -7.87
CA ILE A 53 -4.31 -5.78 -8.26
C ILE A 53 -5.26 -6.78 -7.61
N LYS A 54 -4.98 -8.08 -7.71
CA LYS A 54 -5.78 -9.14 -7.09
C LYS A 54 -5.87 -8.95 -5.57
N TYR A 55 -4.76 -8.66 -4.91
CA TYR A 55 -4.74 -8.36 -3.48
C TYR A 55 -5.62 -7.18 -3.12
N VAL A 56 -5.45 -6.06 -3.82
CA VAL A 56 -6.24 -4.84 -3.56
C VAL A 56 -7.73 -5.12 -3.77
N ASP A 57 -8.10 -5.87 -4.81
CA ASP A 57 -9.48 -6.25 -5.05
C ASP A 57 -10.08 -7.08 -3.89
N ASP A 58 -9.34 -8.06 -3.39
CA ASP A 58 -9.76 -8.88 -2.25
C ASP A 58 -9.79 -8.09 -0.94
N TYR A 59 -8.80 -7.25 -0.69
CA TYR A 59 -8.71 -6.38 0.49
C TYR A 59 -9.92 -5.46 0.60
N PHE A 60 -10.37 -4.87 -0.52
CA PHE A 60 -11.51 -3.95 -0.53
C PHE A 60 -12.87 -4.65 -0.64
N LYS A 61 -12.92 -5.95 -0.95
CA LYS A 61 -14.17 -6.71 -1.21
C LYS A 61 -15.17 -6.66 -0.03
N ASN A 62 -14.66 -6.70 1.20
CA ASN A 62 -15.49 -6.66 2.42
C ASN A 62 -15.44 -5.31 3.14
N SER A 63 -14.72 -4.32 2.60
CA SER A 63 -14.62 -2.99 3.21
C SER A 63 -15.71 -2.06 2.66
N ASN A 64 -16.71 -1.79 3.49
CA ASN A 64 -17.78 -0.82 3.20
C ASN A 64 -17.39 0.62 3.58
N ASP A 65 -16.17 0.83 4.06
CA ASP A 65 -15.76 2.11 4.60
C ASP A 65 -15.25 3.07 3.50
N ALA A 66 -16.12 3.97 3.08
CA ALA A 66 -15.81 5.05 2.15
C ALA A 66 -14.71 6.00 2.68
N VAL A 67 -14.53 6.09 4.00
CA VAL A 67 -13.51 6.95 4.63
C VAL A 67 -12.11 6.36 4.44
N SER A 68 -11.96 5.04 4.62
CA SER A 68 -10.72 4.32 4.30
C SER A 68 -10.34 4.45 2.82
N ARG A 69 -11.32 4.60 1.93
CA ARG A 69 -11.08 4.82 0.50
C ARG A 69 -10.47 6.20 0.20
N LEU A 70 -10.91 7.25 0.88
CA LEU A 70 -10.41 8.62 0.67
C LEU A 70 -8.93 8.76 1.07
N LYS A 71 -8.49 8.03 2.11
CA LYS A 71 -7.15 8.14 2.70
C LYS A 71 -6.00 7.75 1.77
N PHE A 72 -6.16 6.71 0.94
CA PHE A 72 -5.04 6.26 0.08
C PHE A 72 -4.75 7.22 -1.08
N LYS A 73 -5.79 7.84 -1.63
CA LYS A 73 -5.63 8.86 -2.67
C LYS A 73 -4.86 10.07 -2.15
N THR A 74 -5.20 10.57 -0.97
CA THR A 74 -4.48 11.69 -0.35
C THR A 74 -3.05 11.31 0.00
N MET A 75 -2.81 10.11 0.53
CA MET A 75 -1.46 9.60 0.83
C MET A 75 -0.56 9.57 -0.41
N TYR A 76 -1.08 9.13 -1.55
CA TYR A 76 -0.32 9.10 -2.79
C TYR A 76 0.12 10.50 -3.25
N TYR A 77 -0.81 11.46 -3.32
CA TYR A 77 -0.48 12.81 -3.78
C TYR A 77 0.40 13.58 -2.79
N LEU A 78 0.27 13.32 -1.49
CA LEU A 78 1.10 13.94 -0.46
C LEU A 78 2.46 13.24 -0.27
N ASN A 79 2.79 12.23 -1.10
CA ASN A 79 4.01 11.43 -0.97
C ASN A 79 4.24 10.93 0.46
N ILE A 80 3.17 10.44 1.10
CA ILE A 80 3.25 9.85 2.43
C ILE A 80 3.78 8.42 2.30
N ASN A 81 4.87 8.14 2.99
CA ASN A 81 5.50 6.83 3.01
C ASN A 81 4.99 5.97 4.18
N TRP A 82 5.33 4.67 4.17
CA TRP A 82 4.93 3.73 5.24
C TRP A 82 5.37 4.16 6.64
N GLU A 83 6.48 4.89 6.78
CA GLU A 83 6.96 5.41 8.07
C GLU A 83 6.02 6.43 8.71
N LYS A 84 5.29 7.18 7.87
CA LYS A 84 4.40 8.27 8.31
C LYS A 84 2.95 7.84 8.42
N SER A 85 2.61 6.64 7.96
CA SER A 85 1.23 6.14 7.91
C SER A 85 1.15 4.68 8.34
N ASN A 86 0.58 4.45 9.53
CA ASN A 86 0.28 3.11 10.02
C ASN A 86 -0.65 2.34 9.08
N HIS A 87 -1.60 3.01 8.42
CA HIS A 87 -2.49 2.36 7.47
C HIS A 87 -1.75 1.82 6.23
N LEU A 88 -0.80 2.59 5.70
CA LEU A 88 0.01 2.13 4.57
C LEU A 88 0.92 0.97 5.00
N LYS A 89 1.53 1.07 6.19
CA LYS A 89 2.31 -0.02 6.78
C LYS A 89 1.48 -1.30 6.95
N GLU A 90 0.23 -1.19 7.41
CA GLU A 90 -0.68 -2.33 7.53
C GLU A 90 -1.04 -2.92 6.18
N LEU A 91 -1.37 -2.09 5.20
CA LEU A 91 -1.67 -2.53 3.83
C LEU A 91 -0.49 -3.34 3.25
N ILE A 92 0.73 -2.83 3.33
CA ILE A 92 1.94 -3.52 2.84
C ILE A 92 2.19 -4.80 3.62
N LYS A 93 2.08 -4.76 4.96
CA LYS A 93 2.24 -5.93 5.82
C LYS A 93 1.27 -7.05 5.43
N TYR A 94 -0.02 -6.72 5.27
CA TYR A 94 -1.02 -7.70 4.88
C TYR A 94 -0.84 -8.19 3.45
N TYR A 95 -0.35 -7.35 2.53
CA TYR A 95 0.03 -7.80 1.20
C TYR A 95 1.14 -8.86 1.26
N LEU A 96 2.26 -8.58 1.95
CA LEU A 96 3.38 -9.52 2.06
C LEU A 96 2.95 -10.84 2.72
N LEU A 97 2.11 -10.79 3.76
CA LEU A 97 1.55 -11.98 4.40
C LEU A 97 0.57 -12.77 3.52
N SER A 98 0.03 -12.13 2.48
CA SER A 98 -0.86 -12.75 1.48
C SER A 98 -0.10 -13.29 0.27
N THR A 99 1.24 -13.26 0.30
CA THR A 99 2.13 -13.68 -0.79
C THR A 99 3.06 -14.81 -0.34
N ASP A 100 3.76 -15.41 -1.30
CA ASP A 100 4.79 -16.42 -1.05
C ASP A 100 6.14 -15.84 -0.58
N PHE A 101 6.25 -14.51 -0.38
CA PHE A 101 7.49 -13.83 0.02
C PHE A 101 8.15 -14.48 1.25
N PHE A 102 7.35 -14.74 2.28
CA PHE A 102 7.82 -15.36 3.52
C PHE A 102 8.06 -16.86 3.42
N ILE A 103 7.41 -17.54 2.47
CA ILE A 103 7.66 -18.96 2.15
C ILE A 103 9.01 -19.08 1.44
N ASN A 104 9.33 -18.11 0.59
CA ASN A 104 10.56 -18.01 -0.18
C ASN A 104 11.71 -17.34 0.60
N LYS A 105 11.72 -17.38 1.93
CA LYS A 105 12.83 -16.84 2.76
C LYS A 105 13.05 -15.33 2.61
N MET A 106 12.04 -14.57 2.19
CA MET A 106 12.20 -13.14 1.90
C MET A 106 13.26 -12.87 0.83
N ASP A 107 13.50 -13.84 -0.06
CA ASP A 107 14.47 -13.74 -1.14
C ASP A 107 13.99 -12.74 -2.21
N GLU A 108 14.59 -11.55 -2.22
CA GLU A 108 14.26 -10.46 -3.14
C GLU A 108 14.57 -10.78 -4.61
N SER A 109 15.40 -11.80 -4.86
CA SER A 109 15.74 -12.21 -6.22
C SER A 109 14.59 -12.95 -6.92
N LYS A 110 13.67 -13.53 -6.14
CA LYS A 110 12.53 -14.33 -6.60
C LYS A 110 11.31 -13.46 -6.90
N VAL A 111 10.47 -13.98 -7.79
CA VAL A 111 9.20 -13.34 -8.10
C VAL A 111 8.21 -13.60 -6.98
N VAL A 112 7.65 -12.54 -6.41
CA VAL A 112 6.64 -12.58 -5.34
C VAL A 112 5.25 -12.76 -5.94
N ARG A 113 4.58 -13.84 -5.54
CA ARG A 113 3.26 -14.25 -6.06
C ARG A 113 2.18 -14.10 -5.00
N TYR A 114 1.02 -13.61 -5.41
CA TYR A 114 -0.14 -13.49 -4.53
C TYR A 114 -0.83 -14.85 -4.38
N LEU A 115 -1.00 -15.30 -3.14
CA LEU A 115 -1.60 -16.60 -2.80
C LEU A 115 -3.08 -16.47 -2.43
N GLY A 116 -3.46 -15.35 -1.84
CA GLY A 116 -4.81 -15.10 -1.36
C GLY A 116 -4.80 -14.27 -0.07
N GLN A 117 -5.92 -13.62 0.24
CA GLN A 117 -6.03 -12.70 1.37
C GLN A 117 -5.65 -13.39 2.68
N TYR A 118 -4.66 -12.83 3.37
CA TYR A 118 -4.20 -13.34 4.66
C TYR A 118 -5.34 -13.43 5.67
N SER A 119 -5.47 -14.60 6.29
CA SER A 119 -6.37 -14.86 7.40
C SER A 119 -5.61 -15.60 8.49
N PRO A 120 -5.51 -15.10 9.74
CA PRO A 120 -4.72 -15.76 10.79
C PRO A 120 -5.08 -17.23 11.02
N TYR A 121 -6.35 -17.61 10.81
CA TYR A 121 -6.86 -18.96 11.06
C TYR A 121 -6.79 -19.89 9.84
N LYS A 122 -6.59 -19.33 8.64
CA LYS A 122 -6.55 -20.08 7.38
C LYS A 122 -5.30 -19.75 6.56
N SER A 123 -4.30 -19.14 7.22
CA SER A 123 -3.21 -18.46 6.54
C SER A 123 -2.45 -19.44 5.66
N PRO A 124 -2.21 -19.12 4.38
CA PRO A 124 -1.37 -19.93 3.52
C PRO A 124 0.11 -19.84 3.91
N VAL A 125 0.50 -18.84 4.71
CA VAL A 125 1.87 -18.61 5.16
C VAL A 125 2.04 -19.16 6.58
N PRO A 126 2.84 -20.23 6.78
CA PRO A 126 3.25 -20.69 8.10
C PRO A 126 4.19 -19.65 8.74
N ASN A 127 4.29 -19.66 10.08
CA ASN A 127 5.09 -18.66 10.81
C ASN A 127 6.51 -18.53 10.20
N PRO A 128 6.89 -17.35 9.67
CA PRO A 128 8.16 -17.15 8.96
C PRO A 128 9.40 -17.28 9.84
N PHE A 129 9.24 -17.43 11.16
CA PHE A 129 10.33 -17.68 12.09
C PHE A 129 10.21 -19.04 12.77
N ALA A 130 9.29 -19.91 12.31
CA ALA A 130 9.22 -21.27 12.81
C ALA A 130 10.44 -22.07 12.35
N TYR A 131 11.15 -22.65 13.32
CA TYR A 131 12.27 -23.57 13.09
C TYR A 131 11.91 -24.75 12.17
N THR A 132 10.63 -25.11 12.08
CA THR A 132 10.15 -26.17 11.17
C THR A 132 10.32 -25.83 9.69
N LEU A 133 10.24 -24.55 9.32
CA LEU A 133 10.49 -24.08 7.94
C LEU A 133 11.98 -23.80 7.72
N TYR A 134 12.69 -23.48 8.79
CA TYR A 134 14.08 -23.02 8.77
C TYR A 134 14.95 -23.81 9.75
N PRO A 135 15.24 -25.09 9.46
CA PRO A 135 16.18 -25.83 10.26
C PRO A 135 17.56 -25.16 10.17
N PRO A 136 18.28 -25.02 11.31
CA PRO A 136 19.60 -24.41 11.31
C PRO A 136 20.56 -25.25 10.47
N ALA A 137 21.40 -24.60 9.66
CA ALA A 137 22.41 -25.27 8.84
C ALA A 137 23.43 -26.06 9.70
N THR A 138 23.62 -25.64 10.94
CA THR A 138 24.44 -26.31 11.94
C THR A 138 23.66 -26.39 13.25
N ILE A 139 23.41 -27.60 13.73
CA ILE A 139 22.87 -27.82 15.07
C ILE A 139 24.04 -27.64 16.03
N LYS A 140 24.03 -26.57 16.85
CA LYS A 140 24.96 -26.48 17.97
C LYS A 140 24.56 -27.55 18.98
N ASN A 141 25.37 -28.59 19.09
CA ASN A 141 25.23 -29.54 20.19
C ASN A 141 25.50 -28.79 21.50
N PRO A 142 24.65 -28.98 22.53
CA PRO A 142 24.81 -28.33 23.83
C PRO A 142 26.10 -28.76 24.55
#